data_AF-A0A3D4IK73-F1
#
_entry.id   AF-A0A3D4IK73-F1
#
_cell.length_a   1.000
_cell.length_b   1.000
_cell.length_c   1.000
_cell.angle_alpha   90.00
_cell.angle_beta   90.00
_cell.angle_gamma   90.00
#
_symmetry.space_group_name_H-M   'P 1'
#
loop_
_entity.id
_entity.type
_entity.pdbx_description
1 polymer ?
#
loop_
_entity_poly.entity_id
_entity_poly.type
_entity_poly.pdbx_seq_one_letter_code
_entity_poly.pdbx_strand_id
1 'polypeptide(L)'
;MADVKIEPSWKAVLAPEFEKLYFQNIRTVLHGAKAAGKILYPPGPLIFNAFNKVPFEEVKVVILGQDPYHQPGQAMGLSFSVPKGIRIPPSLINIYKELHRDLSGFVIPPHGDLSEWAAQGVFLLNAMLSVEKGVAGSHAKIGWQDFTNAVIHTLSERRNGLVFMLWGNFAKQKKQLIHPTKHLILEAAHPSPLAGNAFSGCAHFSKANHYLQSIGKTAIDWRIAP
;
A
#
# COMPACT_ATOMS: atom_id res chain seq x y z
N MET A 1 -4.55 26.85 -4.38
CA MET A 1 -4.02 25.47 -4.50
C MET A 1 -3.63 24.98 -3.12
N ALA A 2 -4.05 23.78 -2.75
CA ALA A 2 -3.63 23.16 -1.51
C ALA A 2 -2.12 22.86 -1.60
N ASP A 3 -1.30 23.27 -0.63
CA ASP A 3 0.09 22.82 -0.59
C ASP A 3 0.16 21.38 -0.02
N VAL A 4 -0.23 20.41 -0.85
CA VAL A 4 -0.05 18.99 -0.53
C VAL A 4 1.44 18.69 -0.53
N LYS A 5 1.94 18.25 0.62
CA LYS A 5 3.33 17.81 0.81
C LYS A 5 3.44 16.33 0.46
N ILE A 6 3.94 16.08 -0.74
CA ILE A 6 4.16 14.76 -1.32
C ILE A 6 5.41 14.84 -2.20
N GLU A 7 6.07 13.71 -2.44
CA GLU A 7 7.25 13.61 -3.30
C GLU A 7 6.99 14.27 -4.69
N PRO A 8 7.98 15.03 -5.24
CA PRO A 8 7.77 15.86 -6.42
C PRO A 8 7.23 15.15 -7.67
N SER A 9 7.72 13.95 -8.00
CA SER A 9 7.24 13.21 -9.17
C SER A 9 5.76 12.85 -9.04
N TRP A 10 5.33 12.45 -7.84
CA TRP A 10 3.92 12.23 -7.52
C TRP A 10 3.11 13.52 -7.56
N LYS A 11 3.65 14.62 -7.02
CA LYS A 11 2.97 15.93 -7.05
C LYS A 11 2.68 16.35 -8.49
N ALA A 12 3.64 16.15 -9.39
CA ALA A 12 3.52 16.51 -10.80
C ALA A 12 2.44 15.69 -11.51
N VAL A 13 2.42 14.35 -11.33
CA VAL A 13 1.47 13.49 -12.05
C VAL A 13 0.06 13.50 -11.46
N LEU A 14 -0.10 13.81 -10.17
CA LEU A 14 -1.38 13.86 -9.46
C LEU A 14 -1.94 15.28 -9.26
N ALA A 15 -1.27 16.32 -9.77
CA ALA A 15 -1.72 17.71 -9.61
C ALA A 15 -3.22 17.93 -9.93
N PRO A 16 -3.80 17.35 -11.00
CA PRO A 16 -5.23 17.50 -11.29
C PRO A 16 -6.13 16.86 -10.24
N GLU A 17 -5.68 15.79 -9.58
CA GLU A 17 -6.45 15.06 -8.57
C GLU A 17 -6.65 15.90 -7.30
N PHE A 18 -5.67 16.73 -6.94
CA PHE A 18 -5.73 17.58 -5.74
C PHE A 18 -6.76 18.71 -5.83
N GLU A 19 -7.19 19.07 -7.04
CA GLU A 19 -8.19 20.11 -7.27
C GLU A 19 -9.62 19.53 -7.38
N LYS A 20 -9.79 18.21 -7.48
CA LYS A 20 -11.11 17.57 -7.59
C LYS A 20 -11.91 17.64 -6.29
N LEU A 21 -13.25 17.65 -6.44
CA LEU A 21 -14.19 17.75 -5.31
C LEU A 21 -14.00 16.66 -4.24
N TYR A 22 -13.70 15.43 -4.63
CA TYR A 22 -13.46 14.35 -3.67
C TYR A 22 -12.23 14.65 -2.80
N PHE A 23 -11.19 15.29 -3.34
CA PHE A 23 -9.97 15.60 -2.60
C PHE A 23 -10.17 16.81 -1.68
N GLN A 24 -10.96 17.79 -2.12
CA GLN A 24 -11.42 18.86 -1.27
C GLN A 24 -12.23 18.31 -0.07
N ASN A 25 -13.12 17.35 -0.32
CA ASN A 25 -13.90 16.69 0.74
C ASN A 25 -13.00 15.93 1.73
N ILE A 26 -12.02 15.16 1.26
CA ILE A 26 -11.01 14.53 2.12
C ILE A 26 -10.41 15.57 3.07
N ARG A 27 -9.92 16.70 2.55
CA ARG A 27 -9.30 17.75 3.35
C ARG A 27 -10.26 18.31 4.39
N THR A 28 -11.47 18.66 3.99
CA THR A 28 -12.50 19.19 4.89
C THR A 28 -12.79 18.22 6.04
N VAL A 29 -12.98 16.94 5.74
CA VAL A 29 -13.25 15.91 6.77
C VAL A 29 -12.06 15.76 7.72
N LEU A 30 -10.83 15.68 7.21
CA LEU A 30 -9.65 15.51 8.06
C LEU A 30 -9.37 16.72 8.95
N HIS A 31 -9.49 17.93 8.40
CA HIS A 31 -9.33 19.16 9.18
C HIS A 31 -10.45 19.32 10.21
N GLY A 32 -11.70 19.03 9.84
CA GLY A 32 -12.83 19.05 10.76
C GLY A 32 -12.70 18.05 11.90
N ALA A 33 -12.30 16.81 11.60
CA ALA A 33 -12.06 15.78 12.61
C ALA A 33 -10.94 16.20 13.58
N LYS A 34 -9.84 16.76 13.06
CA LYS A 34 -8.74 17.28 13.90
C LYS A 34 -9.20 18.44 14.77
N ALA A 35 -9.96 19.39 14.22
CA ALA A 35 -10.51 20.53 14.96
C ALA A 35 -11.48 20.09 16.07
N ALA A 36 -12.22 19.00 15.84
CA ALA A 36 -13.11 18.37 16.82
C ALA A 36 -12.37 17.49 17.85
N GLY A 37 -11.03 17.47 17.87
CA GLY A 37 -10.23 16.69 18.82
C GLY A 37 -10.18 15.18 18.53
N LYS A 38 -10.62 14.73 17.36
CA LYS A 38 -10.52 13.32 16.96
C LYS A 38 -9.07 12.93 16.66
N ILE A 39 -8.71 11.72 17.04
CA ILE A 39 -7.40 11.13 16.72
C ILE A 39 -7.52 10.36 15.41
N LEU A 40 -6.69 10.72 14.45
CA LEU A 40 -6.62 10.09 13.13
C LEU A 40 -5.28 9.38 12.96
N TYR A 41 -5.30 8.26 12.25
CA TYR A 41 -4.12 7.50 11.87
C TYR A 41 -4.00 7.35 10.35
N PRO A 42 -2.78 7.31 9.79
CA PRO A 42 -1.53 7.62 10.49
C PRO A 42 -1.47 9.13 10.85
N PRO A 43 -0.50 9.57 11.67
CA PRO A 43 -0.24 11.00 11.86
C PRO A 43 -0.12 11.74 10.52
N GLY A 44 -0.59 13.00 10.47
CA GLY A 44 -0.69 13.78 9.22
C GLY A 44 0.52 13.71 8.27
N PRO A 45 1.77 13.89 8.75
CA PRO A 45 2.97 13.78 7.90
C PRO A 45 3.18 12.42 7.24
N LEU A 46 2.56 11.36 7.78
CA LEU A 46 2.69 9.99 7.29
C LEU A 46 1.54 9.56 6.37
N ILE A 47 0.51 10.40 6.13
CA ILE A 47 -0.61 10.04 5.24
C ILE A 47 -0.11 9.65 3.83
N PHE A 48 0.86 10.39 3.30
CA PHE A 48 1.49 10.12 2.00
C PHE A 48 2.84 9.41 2.10
N ASN A 49 3.13 8.70 3.20
CA ASN A 49 4.45 8.11 3.42
C ASN A 49 4.85 7.13 2.30
N ALA A 50 3.93 6.30 1.80
CA ALA A 50 4.21 5.41 0.66
C ALA A 50 4.71 6.18 -0.59
N PHE A 51 4.10 7.34 -0.87
CA PHE A 51 4.49 8.20 -1.99
C PHE A 51 5.84 8.88 -1.74
N ASN A 52 6.09 9.27 -0.49
CA ASN A 52 7.36 9.88 -0.09
C ASN A 52 8.54 8.90 -0.08
N LYS A 53 8.26 7.61 0.07
CA LYS A 53 9.28 6.54 0.08
C LYS A 53 9.60 6.00 -1.30
N VAL A 54 8.66 6.09 -2.24
CA VAL A 54 8.79 5.49 -3.57
C VAL A 54 8.44 6.53 -4.62
N PRO A 55 9.42 7.20 -5.25
CA PRO A 55 9.17 8.08 -6.39
C PRO A 55 8.36 7.38 -7.49
N PHE A 56 7.55 8.13 -8.24
CA PHE A 56 6.64 7.62 -9.25
C PHE A 56 7.35 6.71 -10.27
N GLU A 57 8.54 7.10 -10.69
CA GLU A 57 9.35 6.36 -11.66
C GLU A 57 10.03 5.12 -11.07
N GLU A 58 10.19 5.05 -9.74
CA GLU A 58 10.87 3.95 -9.07
C GLU A 58 9.93 2.81 -8.66
N VAL A 59 8.62 2.99 -8.83
CA VAL A 59 7.63 1.94 -8.56
C VAL A 59 7.90 0.71 -9.45
N LYS A 60 8.05 -0.45 -8.82
CA LYS A 60 8.20 -1.78 -9.46
C LYS A 60 7.06 -2.72 -9.10
N VAL A 61 6.69 -2.73 -7.82
CA VAL A 61 5.63 -3.58 -7.27
C VAL A 61 4.63 -2.69 -6.54
N VAL A 62 3.33 -2.94 -6.71
CA VAL A 62 2.24 -2.29 -5.97
C VAL A 62 1.53 -3.34 -5.15
N ILE A 63 1.48 -3.16 -3.84
CA ILE A 63 0.73 -4.02 -2.92
C ILE A 63 -0.42 -3.20 -2.35
N LEU A 64 -1.65 -3.69 -2.51
CA LEU A 64 -2.85 -2.97 -2.08
C LEU A 64 -3.40 -3.49 -0.74
N GLY A 65 -3.46 -2.59 0.24
CA GLY A 65 -4.22 -2.76 1.47
C GLY A 65 -5.57 -2.06 1.44
N GLN A 66 -6.40 -2.27 2.46
CA GLN A 66 -7.73 -1.67 2.58
C GLN A 66 -7.65 -0.29 3.24
N ASP A 67 -7.48 -0.23 4.57
CA ASP A 67 -7.31 0.97 5.38
C ASP A 67 -6.10 0.85 6.32
N PRO A 68 -5.61 1.97 6.89
CA PRO A 68 -4.51 1.93 7.85
C PRO A 68 -4.94 1.22 9.13
N TYR A 69 -3.96 0.69 9.87
CA TYR A 69 -4.21 0.21 11.22
C TYR A 69 -4.76 1.32 12.12
N HIS A 70 -5.81 1.01 12.89
CA HIS A 70 -6.58 1.99 13.66
C HIS A 70 -6.23 2.03 15.16
N GLN A 71 -5.20 1.31 15.61
CA GLN A 71 -4.72 1.37 17.00
C GLN A 71 -3.51 2.31 17.15
N PRO A 72 -3.29 2.88 18.35
CA PRO A 72 -2.17 3.76 18.62
C PRO A 72 -0.82 3.18 18.21
N GLY A 73 -0.01 3.99 17.52
CA GLY A 73 1.36 3.65 17.12
C GLY A 73 1.47 2.65 15.96
N GLN A 74 0.38 2.07 15.45
CA GLN A 74 0.46 1.04 14.42
C GLN A 74 0.66 1.61 13.00
N ALA A 75 -0.22 2.48 12.54
CA ALA A 75 -0.15 2.94 11.15
C ALA A 75 1.00 3.92 10.91
N MET A 76 1.82 3.59 9.92
CA MET A 76 2.97 4.40 9.49
C MET A 76 2.87 4.85 8.03
N GLY A 77 1.68 4.80 7.43
CA GLY A 77 1.47 5.25 6.04
C GLY A 77 1.96 4.31 4.95
N LEU A 78 2.28 3.06 5.31
CA LEU A 78 2.61 1.96 4.40
C LEU A 78 1.62 0.80 4.69
N SER A 79 0.94 0.26 3.69
CA SER A 79 0.01 -0.86 3.87
C SER A 79 0.72 -2.06 4.51
N PHE A 80 0.04 -2.76 5.43
CA PHE A 80 0.55 -3.91 6.20
C PHE A 80 1.72 -3.64 7.16
N SER A 81 2.44 -2.53 7.03
CA SER A 81 3.60 -2.18 7.85
C SER A 81 3.22 -1.59 9.20
N VAL A 82 4.01 -1.90 10.23
CA VAL A 82 3.99 -1.22 11.54
C VAL A 82 5.41 -0.85 11.99
N PRO A 83 5.62 0.23 12.76
CA PRO A 83 6.96 0.60 13.25
C PRO A 83 7.65 -0.51 14.06
N LYS A 84 8.98 -0.51 14.09
CA LYS A 84 9.75 -1.39 14.97
C LYS A 84 9.30 -1.22 16.43
N GLY A 85 9.23 -2.34 17.17
CA GLY A 85 8.73 -2.39 18.55
C GLY A 85 7.20 -2.50 18.69
N ILE A 86 6.44 -2.33 17.60
CA ILE A 86 5.00 -2.59 17.59
C ILE A 86 4.74 -4.06 17.27
N ARG A 87 3.78 -4.66 17.98
CA ARG A 87 3.35 -6.05 17.75
C ARG A 87 2.98 -6.25 16.28
N ILE A 88 3.59 -7.25 15.66
CA ILE A 88 3.33 -7.64 14.27
C ILE A 88 1.84 -8.01 14.11
N PRO A 89 1.09 -7.33 13.23
CA PRO A 89 -0.32 -7.63 13.02
C PRO A 89 -0.54 -9.02 12.40
N PRO A 90 -1.71 -9.67 12.64
CA PRO A 90 -1.97 -11.02 12.14
C PRO A 90 -1.85 -11.18 10.62
N SER A 91 -2.25 -10.16 9.86
CA SER A 91 -2.09 -10.19 8.39
C SER A 91 -0.62 -10.18 7.97
N LEU A 92 0.23 -9.41 8.64
CA LEU A 92 1.66 -9.37 8.35
C LEU A 92 2.35 -10.67 8.77
N ILE A 93 1.92 -11.31 9.86
CA ILE A 93 2.41 -12.65 10.23
C ILE A 93 2.16 -13.65 9.10
N ASN A 94 0.97 -13.62 8.48
CA ASN A 94 0.65 -14.50 7.37
C ASN A 94 1.44 -14.17 6.10
N ILE A 95 1.72 -12.88 5.85
CA ILE A 95 2.65 -12.43 4.80
C ILE A 95 4.07 -13.00 5.03
N TYR A 96 4.58 -12.93 6.26
CA TYR A 96 5.90 -13.50 6.58
C TYR A 96 5.94 -15.03 6.48
N LYS A 97 4.87 -15.73 6.87
CA LYS A 97 4.76 -17.18 6.66
C LYS A 97 4.76 -17.55 5.17
N GLU A 98 4.07 -16.77 4.35
CA GLU A 98 4.08 -16.92 2.90
C GLU A 98 5.49 -16.71 2.33
N LEU A 99 6.17 -15.63 2.72
CA LEU A 99 7.56 -15.36 2.32
C LEU A 99 8.52 -16.47 2.70
N HIS A 100 8.43 -16.96 3.93
CA HIS A 100 9.26 -18.07 4.42
C HIS A 100 9.06 -19.35 3.61
N ARG A 101 7.83 -19.60 3.15
CA ARG A 101 7.51 -20.75 2.32
C ARG A 101 7.89 -20.55 0.84
N ASP A 102 7.71 -19.34 0.32
CA ASP A 102 7.93 -18.98 -1.08
C ASP A 102 9.42 -18.81 -1.42
N LEU A 103 10.21 -18.26 -0.49
CA LEU A 103 11.60 -17.88 -0.71
C LEU A 103 12.54 -18.68 0.20
N SER A 104 13.35 -19.55 -0.42
CA SER A 104 14.38 -20.30 0.30
C SER A 104 15.34 -19.34 1.01
N GLY A 105 15.57 -19.59 2.30
CA GLY A 105 16.45 -18.77 3.14
C GLY A 105 15.84 -17.48 3.69
N PHE A 106 14.54 -17.21 3.46
CA PHE A 106 13.87 -16.08 4.10
C PHE A 106 13.70 -16.34 5.61
N VAL A 107 14.20 -15.43 6.42
CA VAL A 107 14.07 -15.44 7.88
C VAL A 107 13.05 -14.39 8.29
N ILE A 108 12.07 -14.79 9.10
CA ILE A 108 11.03 -13.87 9.58
C ILE A 108 11.68 -12.86 10.55
N PRO A 109 11.61 -11.55 10.26
CA PRO A 109 12.18 -10.52 11.13
C PRO A 109 11.35 -10.37 12.42
N PRO A 110 11.95 -9.85 13.52
CA PRO A 110 11.26 -9.68 14.80
C PRO A 110 10.36 -8.43 14.84
N HIS A 111 10.14 -7.74 13.72
CA HIS A 111 9.33 -6.52 13.64
C HIS A 111 8.47 -6.46 12.37
N GLY A 112 7.56 -5.50 12.33
CA GLY A 112 6.62 -5.32 11.23
C GLY A 112 6.93 -4.18 10.25
N ASP A 113 8.11 -3.54 10.37
CA ASP A 113 8.49 -2.43 9.49
C ASP A 113 8.93 -2.91 8.11
N LEU A 114 8.21 -2.48 7.07
CA LEU A 114 8.42 -2.83 5.67
C LEU A 114 9.12 -1.71 4.87
N SER A 115 9.74 -0.73 5.54
CA SER A 115 10.39 0.40 4.87
C SER A 115 11.52 -0.02 3.91
N GLU A 116 12.18 -1.15 4.17
CA GLU A 116 13.22 -1.71 3.28
C GLU A 116 12.66 -2.17 1.94
N TRP A 117 11.40 -2.62 1.88
CA TRP A 117 10.74 -2.92 0.61
C TRP A 117 10.41 -1.64 -0.15
N ALA A 118 9.92 -0.62 0.56
CA ALA A 118 9.61 0.67 -0.05
C ALA A 118 10.85 1.29 -0.72
N ALA A 119 12.01 1.23 -0.04
CA ALA A 119 13.29 1.70 -0.60
C ALA A 119 13.73 1.01 -1.90
N GLN A 120 13.12 -0.13 -2.26
CA GLN A 120 13.44 -0.90 -3.47
C GLN A 120 12.43 -0.73 -4.61
N GLY A 121 11.38 0.08 -4.41
CA GLY A 121 10.31 0.27 -5.39
C GLY A 121 9.01 -0.48 -5.08
N VAL A 122 8.83 -1.00 -3.87
CA VAL A 122 7.57 -1.63 -3.45
C VAL A 122 6.62 -0.57 -2.88
N PHE A 123 5.63 -0.19 -3.67
CA PHE A 123 4.63 0.79 -3.31
C PHE A 123 3.50 0.17 -2.48
N LEU A 124 3.56 0.40 -1.16
CA LEU A 124 2.66 -0.16 -0.14
C LEU A 124 1.43 0.76 0.08
N LEU A 125 0.43 0.67 -0.80
CA LEU A 125 -0.70 1.58 -0.87
C LEU A 125 -1.96 1.00 -0.19
N ASN A 126 -2.56 1.73 0.75
CA ASN A 126 -3.94 1.44 1.17
C ASN A 126 -4.94 2.17 0.27
N ALA A 127 -6.13 1.62 0.05
CA ALA A 127 -7.19 2.33 -0.67
C ALA A 127 -7.80 3.50 0.13
N MET A 128 -7.76 3.41 1.46
CA MET A 128 -7.99 4.53 2.37
C MET A 128 -6.66 4.96 2.99
N LEU A 129 -6.34 6.25 2.97
CA LEU A 129 -5.06 6.75 3.51
C LEU A 129 -5.16 7.29 4.93
N SER A 130 -6.34 7.23 5.55
CA SER A 130 -6.53 7.59 6.96
C SER A 130 -7.69 6.83 7.58
N VAL A 131 -7.72 6.81 8.91
CA VAL A 131 -8.76 6.17 9.73
C VAL A 131 -8.87 6.88 11.08
N GLU A 132 -10.05 6.93 11.67
CA GLU A 132 -10.27 7.37 13.05
C GLU A 132 -9.83 6.29 14.05
N LYS A 133 -9.23 6.71 15.18
CA LYS A 133 -8.77 5.80 16.25
C LYS A 133 -9.89 4.84 16.66
N GLY A 134 -9.61 3.54 16.60
CA GLY A 134 -10.53 2.50 17.04
C GLY A 134 -11.69 2.18 16.09
N VAL A 135 -11.84 2.89 14.97
CA VAL A 135 -12.98 2.74 14.05
C VAL A 135 -12.50 2.39 12.64
N ALA A 136 -12.29 1.09 12.39
CA ALA A 136 -11.91 0.57 11.08
C ALA A 136 -12.88 1.05 9.99
N GLY A 137 -12.35 1.43 8.82
CA GLY A 137 -13.16 1.89 7.68
C GLY A 137 -13.91 3.21 7.87
N SER A 138 -13.69 3.96 8.97
CA SER A 138 -14.35 5.25 9.26
C SER A 138 -14.24 6.28 8.14
N HIS A 139 -13.17 6.24 7.33
CA HIS A 139 -12.96 7.14 6.19
C HIS A 139 -13.20 6.49 4.82
N ALA A 140 -13.92 5.36 4.75
CA ALA A 140 -14.14 4.65 3.48
C ALA A 140 -14.95 5.44 2.43
N LYS A 141 -15.78 6.41 2.87
CA LYS A 141 -16.73 7.16 2.03
C LYS A 141 -16.35 8.64 1.83
N ILE A 142 -15.12 9.04 2.18
CA ILE A 142 -14.73 10.46 2.15
C ILE A 142 -14.01 10.88 0.87
N GLY A 143 -13.75 9.95 -0.05
CA GLY A 143 -13.10 10.20 -1.35
C GLY A 143 -11.72 9.54 -1.53
N TRP A 144 -11.20 8.83 -0.52
CA TRP A 144 -9.87 8.20 -0.63
C TRP A 144 -9.80 7.14 -1.71
N GLN A 145 -10.88 6.39 -1.93
CA GLN A 145 -10.91 5.38 -2.98
C GLN A 145 -10.86 6.02 -4.36
N ASP A 146 -11.47 7.18 -4.57
CA ASP A 146 -11.38 7.91 -5.84
C ASP A 146 -9.93 8.36 -6.10
N PHE A 147 -9.28 8.92 -5.07
CA PHE A 147 -7.88 9.31 -5.14
C PHE A 147 -6.97 8.13 -5.46
N THR A 148 -7.08 7.03 -4.71
CA THR A 148 -6.20 5.87 -4.86
C THR A 148 -6.51 5.07 -6.13
N ASN A 149 -7.76 5.08 -6.62
CA ASN A 149 -8.09 4.59 -7.96
C ASN A 149 -7.37 5.40 -9.04
N ALA A 150 -7.35 6.74 -8.93
CA ALA A 150 -6.64 7.61 -9.88
C ALA A 150 -5.12 7.35 -9.84
N VAL A 151 -4.56 7.08 -8.66
CA VAL A 151 -3.15 6.67 -8.51
C VAL A 151 -2.86 5.36 -9.25
N ILE A 152 -3.68 4.32 -9.05
CA ILE A 152 -3.52 3.02 -9.71
C ILE A 152 -3.64 3.16 -11.23
N HIS A 153 -4.66 3.88 -11.69
CA HIS A 153 -4.87 4.15 -13.11
C HIS A 153 -3.68 4.92 -13.72
N THR A 154 -3.18 5.95 -13.04
CA THR A 154 -2.04 6.76 -13.51
C THR A 154 -0.76 5.94 -13.62
N LEU A 155 -0.49 5.08 -12.62
CA LEU A 155 0.60 4.11 -12.69
C LEU A 155 0.42 3.16 -13.87
N SER A 156 -0.78 2.61 -14.02
CA SER A 156 -1.07 1.66 -15.09
C SER A 156 -0.91 2.28 -16.48
N GLU A 157 -1.23 3.56 -16.61
CA GLU A 157 -1.19 4.22 -17.91
C GLU A 157 0.19 4.68 -18.31
N ARG A 158 0.94 5.26 -17.37
CA ARG A 158 2.20 5.96 -17.65
C ARG A 158 3.45 5.14 -17.32
N ARG A 159 3.32 4.01 -16.65
CA ARG A 159 4.42 3.08 -16.39
C ARG A 159 4.21 1.79 -17.17
N ASN A 160 5.25 0.96 -17.26
CA ASN A 160 5.18 -0.37 -17.88
C ASN A 160 5.95 -1.36 -17.02
N GLY A 161 5.57 -2.64 -17.10
CA GLY A 161 6.28 -3.72 -16.43
C GLY A 161 6.19 -3.64 -14.90
N LEU A 162 5.05 -3.24 -14.37
CA LEU A 162 4.77 -3.21 -12.93
C LEU A 162 4.15 -4.54 -12.51
N VAL A 163 4.33 -4.91 -11.24
CA VAL A 163 3.62 -6.03 -10.62
C VAL A 163 2.56 -5.48 -9.67
N PHE A 164 1.29 -5.83 -9.86
CA PHE A 164 0.21 -5.49 -8.95
C PHE A 164 -0.21 -6.73 -8.14
N MET A 165 -0.06 -6.67 -6.82
CA MET A 165 -0.49 -7.72 -5.89
C MET A 165 -1.83 -7.33 -5.27
N LEU A 166 -2.88 -8.06 -5.68
CA LEU A 166 -4.26 -7.81 -5.29
C LEU A 166 -4.74 -8.91 -4.34
N TRP A 167 -4.67 -8.63 -3.04
CA TRP A 167 -5.00 -9.60 -1.99
C TRP A 167 -6.39 -9.35 -1.40
N GLY A 168 -7.31 -10.30 -1.63
CA GLY A 168 -8.71 -10.21 -1.19
C GLY A 168 -9.62 -9.49 -2.19
N ASN A 169 -10.93 -9.72 -2.06
CA ASN A 169 -11.93 -9.26 -3.04
C ASN A 169 -11.92 -7.75 -3.24
N PHE A 170 -11.69 -6.98 -2.17
CA PHE A 170 -11.61 -5.53 -2.25
C PHE A 170 -10.45 -5.06 -3.15
N ALA A 171 -9.26 -5.64 -3.02
CA ALA A 171 -8.11 -5.31 -3.88
C ALA A 171 -8.32 -5.84 -5.31
N LYS A 172 -8.90 -7.04 -5.48
CA LYS A 172 -9.17 -7.63 -6.79
C LYS A 172 -10.10 -6.78 -7.66
N GLN A 173 -11.05 -6.07 -7.05
CA GLN A 173 -11.92 -5.13 -7.78
C GLN A 173 -11.13 -4.00 -8.48
N LYS A 174 -9.91 -3.69 -8.03
CA LYS A 174 -9.05 -2.68 -8.65
C LYS A 174 -8.40 -3.16 -9.95
N LYS A 175 -8.51 -4.45 -10.29
CA LYS A 175 -8.01 -5.03 -11.55
C LYS A 175 -8.49 -4.28 -12.79
N GLN A 176 -9.73 -3.78 -12.78
CA GLN A 176 -10.30 -3.01 -13.90
C GLN A 176 -9.57 -1.70 -14.19
N LEU A 177 -8.74 -1.21 -13.26
CA LEU A 177 -7.94 0.00 -13.39
C LEU A 177 -6.54 -0.27 -13.96
N ILE A 178 -6.22 -1.53 -14.25
CA ILE A 178 -4.87 -1.99 -14.61
C ILE A 178 -4.90 -2.60 -16.00
N HIS A 179 -3.99 -2.15 -16.87
CA HIS A 179 -3.80 -2.64 -18.22
C HIS A 179 -3.11 -4.00 -18.18
N PRO A 180 -3.81 -5.13 -18.44
CA PRO A 180 -3.28 -6.46 -18.18
C PRO A 180 -2.17 -6.87 -19.16
N THR A 181 -2.02 -6.16 -20.27
CA THR A 181 -0.93 -6.41 -21.25
C THR A 181 0.34 -5.64 -20.93
N LYS A 182 0.25 -4.54 -20.16
CA LYS A 182 1.40 -3.72 -19.74
C LYS A 182 2.05 -4.22 -18.43
N HIS A 183 1.32 -5.00 -17.64
CA HIS A 183 1.66 -5.30 -16.25
C HIS A 183 1.36 -6.75 -15.86
N LEU A 184 2.03 -7.24 -14.84
CA LEU A 184 1.66 -8.48 -14.17
C LEU A 184 0.64 -8.19 -13.06
N ILE A 185 -0.47 -8.93 -13.04
CA ILE A 185 -1.47 -8.89 -11.97
C ILE A 185 -1.47 -10.22 -11.25
N LEU A 186 -1.22 -10.20 -9.94
CA LEU A 186 -1.20 -11.37 -9.07
C LEU A 186 -2.34 -11.28 -8.05
N GLU A 187 -3.27 -12.23 -8.09
CA GLU A 187 -4.48 -12.23 -7.26
C GLU A 187 -4.46 -13.39 -6.26
N ALA A 188 -4.74 -13.11 -4.98
CA ALA A 188 -4.86 -14.13 -3.93
C ALA A 188 -5.98 -13.78 -2.94
N ALA A 189 -6.29 -14.68 -2.00
CA ALA A 189 -7.12 -14.31 -0.85
C ALA A 189 -6.42 -13.22 -0.01
N HIS A 190 -7.14 -12.57 0.91
CA HIS A 190 -6.50 -11.61 1.81
C HIS A 190 -5.64 -12.37 2.85
N PRO A 191 -4.48 -11.87 3.29
CA PRO A 191 -3.67 -12.51 4.33
C PRO A 191 -4.30 -12.47 5.74
N SER A 192 -5.55 -12.04 5.88
CA SER A 192 -6.21 -11.94 7.19
C SER A 192 -6.56 -13.34 7.68
N PRO A 193 -6.44 -13.63 8.99
CA PRO A 193 -6.94 -14.89 9.56
C PRO A 193 -8.41 -15.18 9.23
N LEU A 194 -9.22 -14.14 8.99
CA LEU A 194 -10.63 -14.27 8.59
C LEU A 194 -10.82 -14.96 7.22
N ALA A 195 -9.80 -14.94 6.37
CA ALA A 195 -9.80 -15.63 5.08
C ALA A 195 -9.25 -17.08 5.18
N GLY A 196 -9.03 -17.58 6.40
CA GLY A 196 -8.43 -18.89 6.64
C GLY A 196 -7.01 -18.99 6.06
N ASN A 197 -6.68 -20.16 5.51
CA ASN A 197 -5.36 -20.42 4.92
C ASN A 197 -5.28 -20.12 3.42
N ALA A 198 -6.29 -19.48 2.81
CA ALA A 198 -6.39 -19.32 1.36
C ALA A 198 -5.34 -18.36 0.75
N PHE A 199 -4.62 -17.59 1.56
CA PHE A 199 -3.46 -16.80 1.13
C PHE A 199 -2.20 -17.66 0.96
N SER A 200 -2.10 -18.73 1.75
CA SER A 200 -0.96 -19.65 1.75
C SER A 200 -0.87 -20.38 0.41
N GLY A 201 0.31 -20.37 -0.20
CA GLY A 201 0.59 -21.10 -1.44
C GLY A 201 0.58 -20.22 -2.68
N CYS A 202 0.29 -18.92 -2.55
CA CYS A 202 0.14 -18.05 -3.71
C CYS A 202 1.47 -17.83 -4.45
N ALA A 203 2.61 -17.88 -3.75
CA ALA A 203 3.96 -17.70 -4.28
C ALA A 203 4.14 -16.36 -5.02
N HIS A 204 3.49 -15.29 -4.53
CA HIS A 204 3.49 -14.00 -5.21
C HIS A 204 4.87 -13.32 -5.21
N PHE A 205 5.71 -13.56 -4.20
CA PHE A 205 7.00 -12.87 -4.07
C PHE A 205 8.02 -13.41 -5.09
N SER A 206 8.10 -14.73 -5.24
CA SER A 206 8.92 -15.38 -6.29
C SER A 206 8.38 -15.08 -7.69
N LYS A 207 7.06 -15.15 -7.92
CA LYS A 207 6.43 -14.78 -9.20
C LYS A 207 6.71 -13.34 -9.60
N ALA A 208 6.63 -12.40 -8.65
CA ALA A 208 6.96 -11.00 -8.90
C ALA A 208 8.42 -10.84 -9.33
N ASN A 209 9.36 -11.47 -8.61
CA ASN A 209 10.77 -11.40 -8.95
C ASN A 209 11.08 -12.03 -10.32
N HIS A 210 10.52 -13.21 -10.61
CA HIS A 210 10.67 -13.84 -11.93
C HIS A 210 10.19 -12.92 -13.06
N TYR A 211 9.04 -12.27 -12.89
CA TYR A 211 8.55 -11.32 -13.89
C TYR A 211 9.43 -10.09 -14.03
N LEU A 212 9.87 -9.48 -12.93
CA LEU A 212 10.77 -8.33 -12.98
C LEU A 212 12.07 -8.69 -13.73
N GLN A 213 12.64 -9.86 -13.42
CA GLN A 213 13.85 -10.36 -14.08
C GLN A 213 13.63 -10.66 -15.56
N SER A 214 12.48 -11.25 -15.94
CA SER A 214 12.20 -11.60 -17.33
C SER A 214 12.07 -10.38 -18.25
N ILE A 215 11.79 -9.21 -17.69
CA ILE A 215 11.74 -7.92 -18.41
C ILE A 215 12.97 -7.03 -18.14
N GLY A 216 14.05 -7.60 -17.57
CA GLY A 216 15.32 -6.90 -17.35
C GLY A 216 15.31 -5.90 -16.19
N LYS A 217 14.32 -5.95 -15.28
CA LYS A 217 14.29 -5.16 -14.06
C LYS A 217 14.94 -5.91 -12.90
N THR A 218 15.53 -5.15 -11.97
CA THR A 218 16.06 -5.69 -10.72
C THR A 218 14.94 -6.30 -9.88
N ALA A 219 15.13 -7.55 -9.44
CA ALA A 219 14.28 -8.21 -8.46
C ALA A 219 14.25 -7.45 -7.13
N ILE A 220 13.20 -7.66 -6.34
CA ILE A 220 13.13 -7.17 -4.97
C ILE A 220 13.85 -8.14 -4.05
N ASP A 221 14.74 -7.64 -3.20
CA ASP A 221 15.19 -8.37 -2.03
C ASP A 221 14.10 -8.28 -0.95
N TRP A 222 13.36 -9.37 -0.79
CA TRP A 222 12.25 -9.43 0.15
C TRP A 222 12.70 -9.59 1.59
N ARG A 223 13.99 -9.87 1.86
CA ARG A 223 14.52 -9.97 3.23
C ARG A 223 14.44 -8.60 3.90
N ILE A 224 14.30 -8.62 5.22
CA ILE A 224 14.28 -7.42 6.06
C ILE A 224 15.32 -7.64 7.16
N ALA A 225 16.17 -6.64 7.39
CA ALA A 225 17.15 -6.72 8.46
C ALA A 225 16.46 -6.81 9.84
N PRO A 226 17.06 -7.50 10.82
CA PRO A 226 16.50 -7.63 12.18
C PRO A 226 16.17 -6.31 12.90
#